data_AF-A0AAU0GWQ8-F1
#
_entry.id   AF-A0AAU0GWQ8-F1
#
_cell.length_a   1.000
_cell.length_b   1.000
_cell.length_c   1.000
_cell.angle_alpha   90.00
_cell.angle_beta   90.00
_cell.angle_gamma   90.00
#
_symmetry.space_group_name_H-M   'P 1'
#
loop_
_entity.id
_entity.type
_entity.pdbx_description
1 polymer ?
#
loop_
_entity_poly.entity_id
_entity_poly.type
_entity_poly.pdbx_seq_one_letter_code
_entity_poly.pdbx_strand_id
1 'polypeptide(L)' 'MNINATLFGQVIIVFAVLMAAVGYYLGKRKTLSPILTSIIAFIAALVPPLAIIFLIVLVLKNDVKTSEI' A
#
# COMPACT_ATOMS: atom_id res chain seq x y z
N MET A 1 -10.95 -14.03 26.50
CA MET A 1 -11.11 -13.99 25.03
C MET A 1 -10.00 -14.84 24.41
N ASN A 2 -10.33 -15.84 23.60
CA ASN A 2 -9.34 -16.69 22.92
C ASN A 2 -9.04 -16.08 21.55
N ILE A 3 -8.16 -15.08 21.53
CA ILE A 3 -7.69 -14.51 20.25
C ILE A 3 -6.74 -15.54 19.64
N ASN A 4 -7.22 -16.17 18.57
CA ASN A 4 -6.42 -17.11 17.81
C ASN A 4 -5.37 -16.31 17.02
N ALA A 5 -4.14 -16.32 17.51
CA ALA A 5 -3.02 -15.61 16.90
C ALA A 5 -2.79 -16.00 15.42
N THR A 6 -3.13 -17.24 15.06
CA THR A 6 -3.05 -17.73 13.67
C THR A 6 -4.06 -17.02 12.78
N LEU A 7 -5.29 -16.84 13.29
CA LEU A 7 -6.36 -16.14 12.56
C LEU A 7 -6.04 -14.65 12.40
N PHE A 8 -5.46 -14.04 13.43
CA PHE A 8 -4.98 -12.65 13.38
C PHE A 8 -3.84 -12.46 12.36
N GLY A 9 -2.86 -13.37 12.35
CA GLY A 9 -1.77 -13.34 11.37
C GLY A 9 -2.24 -13.51 9.93
N GLN A 10 -3.21 -14.39 9.68
CA GLN A 10 -3.81 -14.56 8.35
C GLN A 10 -4.46 -13.28 7.83
N VAL A 11 -5.20 -12.57 8.69
CA VAL A 11 -5.83 -11.29 8.32
C VAL A 11 -4.78 -10.25 7.94
N ILE A 12 -3.68 -10.14 8.70
CA ILE A 12 -2.58 -9.22 8.40
C ILE A 12 -1.91 -9.57 7.07
N ILE A 13 -1.66 -10.86 6.80
CA ILE A 13 -1.02 -11.29 5.55
C ILE A 13 -1.90 -10.96 4.34
N VAL A 14 -3.20 -11.26 4.41
CA VAL A 14 -4.14 -10.92 3.32
C VAL A 14 -4.18 -9.41 3.11
N PHE A 15 -4.22 -8.64 4.20
CA PHE A 15 -4.18 -7.19 4.14
C PHE A 15 -2.88 -6.67 3.51
N ALA A 16 -1.72 -7.24 3.87
CA ALA A 16 -0.42 -6.86 3.31
C ALA A 16 -0.32 -7.13 1.81
N VAL A 17 -0.85 -8.27 1.34
CA VAL A 17 -0.92 -8.58 -0.10
C VAL A 17 -1.82 -7.59 -0.84
N LEU A 18 -2.99 -7.26 -0.28
CA LEU A 18 -3.88 -6.25 -0.85
C LEU A 18 -3.22 -4.87 -0.90
N MET A 19 -2.59 -4.44 0.19
CA MET A 19 -1.87 -3.16 0.27
C MET A 19 -0.71 -3.07 -0.72
N ALA A 20 0.05 -4.15 -0.91
CA ALA A 20 1.10 -4.21 -1.91
C ALA A 20 0.53 -4.11 -3.33
N ALA A 21 -0.54 -4.85 -3.65
CA ALA A 21 -1.18 -4.81 -4.96
C ALA A 21 -1.76 -3.42 -5.28
N VAL A 22 -2.46 -2.81 -4.32
CA VAL A 22 -3.02 -1.45 -4.46
C VAL A 22 -1.89 -0.42 -4.55
N GLY A 23 -0.87 -0.50 -3.70
CA GLY A 23 0.30 0.38 -3.73
C GLY A 23 1.07 0.31 -5.05
N TYR A 24 1.22 -0.88 -5.63
CA TYR A 24 1.80 -1.07 -6.96
C TYR A 24 0.92 -0.50 -8.07
N TYR A 25 -0.40 -0.75 -8.01
CA TYR A 25 -1.35 -0.26 -9.02
C TYR A 25 -1.45 1.27 -9.03
N LEU A 26 -1.59 1.90 -7.86
CA LEU A 26 -1.54 3.35 -7.71
C LEU A 26 -0.16 3.88 -8.10
N GLY A 27 0.89 3.18 -7.67
CA GLY A 27 2.26 3.54 -7.94
C GLY A 27 2.57 3.62 -9.44
N LYS A 28 2.00 2.69 -10.22
CA LYS A 28 2.16 2.61 -11.68
C LYS A 28 1.50 3.77 -12.43
N ARG A 29 0.43 4.35 -11.86
CA ARG A 29 -0.31 5.47 -12.49
C ARG A 29 0.17 6.84 -11.98
N LYS A 30 0.51 6.94 -10.69
CA LYS A 30 0.70 8.21 -9.98
C LYS A 30 2.13 8.53 -9.52
N THR A 31 3.10 7.64 -9.72
CA THR A 31 4.49 7.87 -9.28
C THR A 31 5.53 7.37 -10.29
N LEU A 32 6.70 8.03 -10.31
CA LEU A 32 7.87 7.66 -11.13
C LEU A 32 8.49 6.30 -10.73
N SER A 33 8.22 5.83 -9.52
CA SER A 33 8.83 4.62 -8.94
C SER A 33 7.77 3.66 -8.32
N PRO A 34 6.97 2.96 -9.15
CA PRO A 34 5.94 2.01 -8.68
C PRO A 34 6.43 0.96 -7.69
N ILE A 35 7.69 0.52 -7.84
CA ILE A 35 8.31 -0.49 -6.98
C ILE A 35 8.51 0.04 -5.55
N LEU A 36 9.02 1.27 -5.40
CA LEU A 36 9.20 1.89 -4.07
C LEU A 36 7.86 2.08 -3.37
N THR A 37 6.84 2.53 -4.10
CA THR A 37 5.49 2.72 -3.57
C THR A 37 4.89 1.41 -3.05
N SER A 38 5.08 0.30 -3.78
CA SER A 38 4.64 -1.03 -3.35
C SER A 38 5.38 -1.52 -2.10
N ILE A 39 6.69 -1.29 -2.00
CA ILE A 39 7.49 -1.71 -0.84
C ILE A 39 7.06 -0.93 0.40
N ILE A 40 6.85 0.39 0.26
CA ILE A 40 6.40 1.23 1.38
C ILE A 40 4.98 0.84 1.80
N ALA A 41 4.07 0.60 0.86
CA ALA A 41 2.72 0.15 1.17
C ALA A 41 2.70 -1.22 1.87
N PHE A 42 3.59 -2.14 1.47
CA PHE A 42 3.75 -3.45 2.12
C PHE A 42 4.28 -3.32 3.55
N ILE A 43 5.33 -2.51 3.78
CA ILE A 43 5.86 -2.26 5.13
C ILE A 43 4.81 -1.54 5.99
N ALA A 44 4.09 -0.57 5.41
CA ALA A 44 3.02 0.15 6.10
C ALA A 44 1.83 -0.76 6.44
N ALA A 45 1.62 -1.87 5.72
CA ALA A 45 0.55 -2.83 6.03
C ALA A 45 0.75 -3.55 7.37
N LEU A 46 1.98 -3.58 7.91
CA LEU A 46 2.25 -4.06 9.27
C LEU A 46 1.55 -3.20 10.34
N VAL A 47 1.26 -1.93 9.99
CA VAL A 47 0.50 -0.99 10.81
C VAL A 47 -0.74 -0.58 10.00
N PRO A 48 -1.86 -1.34 10.08
CA PRO A 48 -3.01 -1.15 9.18
C PRO A 48 -3.52 0.28 9.05
N PRO A 49 -3.62 1.09 10.13
CA PRO A 49 -4.02 2.50 10.02
C PRO A 49 -3.05 3.34 9.17
N LEU A 50 -1.75 3.12 9.32
CA LEU A 50 -0.72 3.87 8.60
C LEU A 50 -0.73 3.52 7.11
N ALA A 51 -0.96 2.25 6.79
CA ALA A 51 -1.15 1.77 5.44
C ALA A 51 -2.29 2.52 4.72
N ILE A 52 -3.46 2.62 5.37
CA ILE A 52 -4.62 3.31 4.79
C ILE A 52 -4.32 4.80 4.57
N ILE A 53 -3.69 5.48 5.54
CA ILE A 53 -3.30 6.88 5.41
C ILE A 53 -2.34 7.07 4.22
N PHE A 54 -1.36 6.19 4.08
CA PHE A 54 -0.41 6.23 2.97
C PHE A 54 -1.10 6.04 1.61
N LEU A 55 -2.06 5.11 1.51
CA LEU A 55 -2.87 4.95 0.31
C LEU A 55 -3.72 6.20 0.03
N ILE A 56 -4.35 6.80 1.02
CA ILE A 56 -5.12 8.05 0.84
C ILE A 56 -4.22 9.15 0.28
N VAL A 57 -3.02 9.33 0.84
CA VAL A 57 -2.05 10.31 0.35
C VAL A 57 -1.62 10.00 -1.09
N LEU A 58 -1.39 8.72 -1.44
CA LEU A 58 -1.09 8.30 -2.81
C LEU A 58 -2.25 8.52 -3.79
N VAL A 59 -3.49 8.30 -3.35
CA VAL A 59 -4.70 8.57 -4.15
C VAL A 59 -4.83 10.07 -4.41
N LEU A 60 -4.57 10.89 -3.38
CA LEU A 60 -4.64 12.36 -3.45
C LEU A 60 -3.46 12.96 -4.21
N LYS A 61 -2.35 12.22 -4.37
CA LYS A 61 -1.20 12.66 -5.16
C LYS A 61 -1.62 12.77 -6.63
N ASN A 62 -1.41 13.95 -7.20
CA ASN A 62 -1.61 14.20 -8.62
C ASN A 62 -0.70 13.27 -9.43
N ASP A 63 -1.24 12.72 -10.53
CA ASP A 63 -0.47 11.88 -11.44
C ASP A 63 0.79 12.64 -11.90
N VAL A 64 1.93 11.94 -11.95
CA VAL A 64 3.13 12.51 -12.55
C VAL A 64 2.79 12.68 -14.02
N LYS A 65 2.47 13.91 -14.42
CA LYS A 65 2.51 14.30 -15.82
C LYS A 65 3.91 13.96 -16.28
N THR A 66 4.03 12.98 -17.17
CA THR A 66 5.16 12.87 -18.09
C THR A 66 5.29 14.25 -18.71
N SER A 67 6.22 15.05 -18.18
CA SER A 67 6.65 16.25 -18.86
C SER A 67 7.39 15.75 -20.10
N GLU A 68 6.66 15.70 -21.20
CA GLU A 68 7.23 15.69 -22.54
C GLU A 68 8.18 16.89 -22.64
N ILE A 69 9.47 16.61 -22.81
CA ILE A 69 10.45 17.55 -23.34
C ILE A 69 11.23 16.76 -24.39
#